data_AF-A0AA41QUC9-F1
#
_entry.id   AF-A0AA41QUC9-F1
#
_cell.length_a   1.000
_cell.length_b   1.000
_cell.length_c   1.000
_cell.angle_alpha   90.00
_cell.angle_beta   90.00
_cell.angle_gamma   90.00
#
_symmetry.space_group_name_H-M   'P 1'
#
loop_
_entity.id
_entity.type
_entity.pdbx_description
1 polymer ?
#
loop_
_entity_poly.entity_id
_entity_poly.type
_entity_poly.pdbx_seq_one_letter_code
_entity_poly.pdbx_strand_id
1 'polypeptide(L)'
;MVVAESLQTSLFGTTPRWNKERFKALRAIVDRIPDAQQRAWVRARIKNETSFRERLIELASFPNQLAVELLVGDAEVWAKRVVDARNGLAHNGADPQTSGDIFELTEVTLFLAAPALMQEIGLSGEVQLEALRR
;
A
#
# COMPACT_ATOMS: atom_id res chain seq x y z
N MET A 1 -4.99 8.38 3.16
CA MET A 1 -4.45 7.43 2.14
C MET A 1 -3.27 7.97 1.32
N VAL A 2 -3.31 9.20 0.81
CA VAL A 2 -2.16 9.79 0.07
C VAL A 2 -0.88 9.77 0.91
N VAL A 3 -0.98 10.02 2.22
CA VAL A 3 0.16 9.97 3.16
C VAL A 3 0.89 8.63 3.13
N ALA A 4 0.19 7.49 3.14
CA ALA A 4 0.85 6.19 3.09
C ALA A 4 1.53 5.92 1.76
N GLU A 5 0.90 6.30 0.63
CA GLU A 5 1.54 6.14 -0.68
C GLU A 5 2.80 7.01 -0.80
N SER A 6 2.71 8.27 -0.36
CA SER A 6 3.85 9.19 -0.35
C SER A 6 4.96 8.72 0.58
N LEU A 7 4.63 8.24 1.78
CA LEU A 7 5.61 7.77 2.75
C LEU A 7 6.28 6.48 2.30
N GLN A 8 5.51 5.48 1.83
CA GLN A 8 6.08 4.26 1.25
C GLN A 8 7.01 4.61 0.08
N THR A 9 6.58 5.50 -0.83
CA THR A 9 7.41 5.89 -1.98
C THR A 9 8.68 6.59 -1.54
N SER A 10 8.62 7.42 -0.49
CA SER A 10 9.80 8.10 0.06
C SER A 10 10.79 7.14 0.73
N LEU A 11 10.29 6.12 1.42
CA LEU A 11 11.12 5.17 2.19
C LEU A 11 11.72 4.07 1.29
N PHE A 12 10.93 3.52 0.37
CA PHE A 12 11.31 2.33 -0.41
C PHE A 12 11.46 2.58 -1.91
N GLY A 13 11.10 3.78 -2.40
CA GLY A 13 11.01 4.06 -3.82
C GLY A 13 9.89 3.28 -4.51
N THR A 14 9.89 3.31 -5.85
CA THR A 14 8.99 2.51 -6.68
C THR A 14 9.69 1.25 -7.15
N THR A 15 9.81 0.26 -6.26
CA THR A 15 10.39 -1.04 -6.65
C THR A 15 9.47 -1.75 -7.62
N PRO A 16 9.92 -2.15 -8.83
CA PRO A 16 9.08 -2.85 -9.78
C PRO A 16 8.78 -4.28 -9.32
N ARG A 17 7.55 -4.76 -9.51
CA ARG A 17 7.12 -6.12 -9.14
C ARG A 17 7.98 -7.21 -9.81
N TRP A 18 8.45 -6.96 -11.01
CA TRP A 18 9.34 -7.85 -11.76
C TRP A 18 10.58 -7.10 -12.23
N ASN A 19 11.72 -7.80 -12.26
CA ASN A 19 12.90 -7.28 -12.91
C ASN A 19 12.63 -6.97 -14.40
N LYS A 20 13.45 -6.06 -14.96
CA LYS A 20 13.24 -5.51 -16.30
C LYS A 20 13.20 -6.59 -17.39
N GLU A 21 14.03 -7.62 -17.26
CA GLU A 21 14.12 -8.72 -18.23
C GLU A 21 12.86 -9.60 -18.23
N ARG A 22 12.39 -9.98 -17.05
CA ARG A 22 11.16 -10.77 -16.88
C ARG A 22 9.94 -9.99 -17.35
N PHE A 23 9.86 -8.69 -17.04
CA PHE A 23 8.75 -7.86 -17.52
C PHE A 23 8.78 -7.68 -19.05
N LYS A 24 9.97 -7.51 -19.64
CA LYS A 24 10.15 -7.47 -21.09
C LYS A 24 9.73 -8.78 -21.76
N ALA A 25 10.07 -9.93 -21.17
CA ALA A 25 9.64 -11.23 -21.66
C ALA A 25 8.10 -11.37 -21.62
N LEU A 26 7.46 -10.94 -20.53
CA LEU A 26 6.01 -10.92 -20.42
C LEU A 26 5.37 -10.02 -21.49
N ARG A 27 5.92 -8.83 -21.74
CA ARG A 27 5.46 -7.91 -22.80
C ARG A 27 5.59 -8.52 -24.19
N ALA A 28 6.69 -9.23 -24.47
CA ALA A 28 6.88 -9.92 -25.74
C ALA A 28 5.84 -11.04 -25.97
N ILE A 29 5.37 -11.71 -24.92
CA ILE A 29 4.28 -12.70 -25.03
C ILE A 29 2.95 -11.99 -25.38
N VAL A 30 2.64 -10.87 -24.71
CA VAL A 30 1.42 -10.09 -24.98
C VAL A 30 1.39 -9.57 -26.41
N ASP A 31 2.55 -9.23 -26.98
CA ASP A 31 2.65 -8.70 -28.33
C ASP A 31 2.31 -9.73 -29.41
N ARG A 32 2.32 -11.03 -29.06
CA ARG A 32 1.91 -12.12 -29.96
C ARG A 32 0.39 -12.30 -30.03
N ILE A 33 -0.39 -11.60 -29.21
CA ILE A 33 -1.86 -11.64 -29.29
C ILE A 33 -2.29 -11.02 -30.64
N PRO A 34 -2.98 -11.76 -31.53
CA PRO A 34 -3.32 -11.27 -32.87
C PRO A 34 -4.36 -10.15 -32.84
N ASP A 35 -5.36 -10.30 -31.98
CA ASP A 35 -6.44 -9.35 -31.84
C ASP A 35 -5.96 -8.07 -31.14
N ALA A 36 -6.10 -6.94 -31.82
CA ALA A 36 -5.57 -5.66 -31.35
C ALA A 36 -6.28 -5.17 -30.08
N GLN A 37 -7.58 -5.45 -29.95
CA GLN A 37 -8.38 -5.01 -28.81
C GLN A 37 -8.04 -5.82 -27.55
N GLN A 38 -7.93 -7.14 -27.68
CA GLN A 38 -7.47 -8.06 -26.63
C GLN A 38 -6.03 -7.75 -26.23
N ARG A 39 -5.13 -7.50 -27.19
CA ARG A 39 -3.75 -7.11 -26.91
C ARG A 39 -3.68 -5.82 -26.11
N ALA A 40 -4.45 -4.80 -26.50
CA ALA A 40 -4.53 -3.54 -25.76
C ALA A 40 -5.09 -3.74 -24.34
N TRP A 41 -6.15 -4.53 -24.22
CA TRP A 41 -6.79 -4.87 -22.94
C TRP A 41 -5.82 -5.59 -21.98
N VAL A 42 -5.05 -6.56 -22.49
CA VAL A 42 -4.02 -7.29 -21.70
C VAL A 42 -2.86 -6.37 -21.34
N ARG A 43 -2.35 -5.57 -22.30
CA ARG A 43 -1.27 -4.60 -22.06
C ARG A 43 -1.61 -3.58 -20.96
N ALA A 44 -2.88 -3.17 -20.86
CA ALA A 44 -3.34 -2.23 -19.83
C ALA A 44 -3.39 -2.85 -18.42
N ARG A 45 -3.59 -4.17 -18.33
CA ARG A 45 -3.68 -4.92 -17.07
C ARG A 45 -2.32 -5.40 -16.55
N ILE A 46 -1.35 -5.57 -17.45
CA ILE A 46 0.02 -5.96 -17.10
C ILE A 46 0.83 -4.71 -16.77
N LYS A 47 0.80 -4.31 -15.49
CA LYS A 47 1.65 -3.26 -14.92
C LYS A 47 2.80 -3.87 -14.15
N ASN A 48 3.96 -3.21 -14.17
CA ASN A 48 5.12 -3.60 -13.35
C ASN A 48 5.19 -2.83 -12.03
N GLU A 49 4.16 -2.04 -11.72
CA GLU A 49 4.05 -1.27 -10.49
C GLU A 49 3.57 -2.18 -9.36
N THR A 50 4.21 -2.08 -8.21
CA THR A 50 3.71 -2.66 -6.94
C THR A 50 2.31 -2.13 -6.69
N SER A 51 1.37 -3.01 -6.34
CA SER A 51 -0.01 -2.61 -6.08
C SER A 51 -0.10 -1.72 -4.85
N PHE A 52 -1.17 -0.93 -4.74
CA PHE A 52 -1.40 -0.11 -3.54
C PHE A 52 -1.45 -0.97 -2.27
N ARG A 53 -2.07 -2.15 -2.34
CA ARG A 53 -2.11 -3.11 -1.23
C ARG A 53 -0.73 -3.56 -0.79
N GLU A 54 0.12 -3.97 -1.73
CA GLU A 54 1.50 -4.40 -1.45
C GLU A 54 2.33 -3.26 -0.85
N ARG A 55 2.16 -2.03 -1.34
CA ARG A 55 2.81 -0.84 -0.75
C ARG A 55 2.41 -0.63 0.71
N LEU A 56 1.13 -0.81 1.05
CA LEU A 56 0.67 -0.69 2.43
C LEU A 56 1.29 -1.76 3.33
N ILE A 57 1.36 -3.00 2.84
CA ILE A 57 1.98 -4.12 3.59
C ILE A 57 3.49 -3.88 3.78
N GLU A 58 4.18 -3.42 2.74
CA GLU A 58 5.60 -3.06 2.84
C GLU A 58 5.83 -1.95 3.87
N LEU A 59 4.99 -0.91 3.85
CA LEU A 59 5.04 0.17 4.85
C LEU A 59 4.82 -0.36 6.28
N ALA A 60 3.86 -1.27 6.49
CA ALA A 60 3.60 -1.86 7.80
C ALA A 60 4.70 -2.83 8.26
N SER A 61 5.47 -3.41 7.33
CA SER A 61 6.58 -4.32 7.68
C SER A 61 7.82 -3.60 8.20
N PHE A 62 7.90 -2.28 8.06
CA PHE A 62 9.10 -1.51 8.34
C PHE A 62 9.31 -1.16 9.81
N PRO A 63 8.30 -0.63 10.55
CA PRO A 63 8.48 -0.29 11.96
C PRO A 63 8.56 -1.52 12.87
N ASN A 64 8.73 -1.27 14.17
CA ASN A 64 8.60 -2.31 15.18
C ASN A 64 7.23 -3.02 15.07
N GLN A 65 7.26 -4.35 14.96
CA GLN A 65 6.05 -5.11 14.64
C GLN A 65 5.00 -5.13 15.76
N LEU A 66 5.40 -4.95 17.03
CA LEU A 66 4.42 -4.78 18.11
C LEU A 66 3.73 -3.42 18.02
N ALA A 67 4.45 -2.36 17.62
CA ALA A 67 3.86 -1.04 17.39
C ALA A 67 2.85 -1.08 16.21
N VAL A 68 3.18 -1.84 15.16
CA VAL A 68 2.29 -2.07 14.02
C VAL A 68 1.04 -2.82 14.45
N GLU A 69 1.19 -3.93 15.16
CA GLU A 69 0.06 -4.73 15.67
C GLU A 69 -0.88 -3.90 16.56
N LEU A 70 -0.34 -3.03 17.43
CA LEU A 70 -1.14 -2.13 18.27
C LEU A 70 -1.94 -1.10 17.46
N LEU A 71 -1.41 -0.63 16.33
CA LEU A 71 -2.02 0.40 15.50
C LEU A 71 -3.03 -0.16 14.50
N VAL A 72 -2.63 -1.20 13.77
CA VAL A 72 -3.38 -1.70 12.60
C VAL A 72 -3.89 -3.13 12.77
N GLY A 73 -3.49 -3.83 13.84
CA GLY A 73 -3.74 -5.26 14.00
C GLY A 73 -3.01 -6.07 12.95
N ASP A 74 -3.73 -6.94 12.26
CA ASP A 74 -3.20 -7.70 11.13
C ASP A 74 -3.01 -6.79 9.90
N ALA A 75 -1.76 -6.66 9.45
CA ALA A 75 -1.40 -5.78 8.34
C ALA A 75 -2.05 -6.17 7.00
N GLU A 76 -2.28 -7.45 6.74
CA GLU A 76 -2.91 -7.94 5.51
C GLU A 76 -4.41 -7.61 5.49
N VAL A 77 -5.07 -7.75 6.65
CA VAL A 77 -6.47 -7.38 6.86
C VAL A 77 -6.64 -5.87 6.78
N TRP A 78 -5.80 -5.09 7.47
CA TRP A 78 -5.81 -3.63 7.42
C TRP A 78 -5.59 -3.12 5.99
N ALA A 79 -4.55 -3.60 5.29
CA ALA A 79 -4.28 -3.18 3.91
C ALA A 79 -5.45 -3.49 2.97
N LYS A 80 -6.14 -4.62 3.19
CA LYS A 80 -7.38 -4.93 2.47
C LYS A 80 -8.49 -3.92 2.79
N ARG A 81 -8.75 -3.62 4.06
CA ARG A 81 -9.77 -2.63 4.47
C ARG A 81 -9.50 -1.26 3.85
N VAL A 82 -8.25 -0.79 3.84
CA VAL A 82 -7.86 0.49 3.21
C VAL A 82 -8.15 0.49 1.70
N VAL A 83 -7.83 -0.59 1.01
CA VAL A 83 -8.10 -0.72 -0.44
C VAL A 83 -9.59 -0.76 -0.72
N ASP A 84 -10.35 -1.52 0.07
CA ASP A 84 -11.80 -1.65 -0.10
C ASP A 84 -12.50 -0.32 0.17
N ALA A 85 -12.11 0.40 1.23
CA ALA A 85 -12.62 1.73 1.56
C ALA A 85 -12.31 2.76 0.47
N ARG A 86 -11.07 2.76 -0.05
CA ARG A 86 -10.67 3.59 -1.21
C ARG A 86 -11.56 3.33 -2.44
N ASN A 87 -11.76 2.06 -2.77
CA ASN A 87 -12.53 1.66 -3.93
C ASN A 87 -14.02 1.95 -3.73
N GLY A 88 -14.53 1.74 -2.52
CA GLY A 88 -15.88 2.11 -2.11
C GLY A 88 -16.16 3.59 -2.34
N LEU A 89 -15.24 4.47 -1.95
CA LEU A 89 -15.38 5.91 -2.24
C LEU A 89 -15.51 6.20 -3.74
N ALA A 90 -14.70 5.54 -4.55
CA ALA A 90 -14.67 5.75 -5.99
C ALA A 90 -15.93 5.21 -6.70
N HIS A 91 -16.53 4.14 -6.18
CA HIS A 91 -17.69 3.48 -6.78
C HIS A 91 -19.04 3.99 -6.24
N ASN A 92 -19.12 4.26 -4.93
CA ASN A 92 -20.37 4.53 -4.22
C ASN A 92 -20.48 5.99 -3.74
N GLY A 93 -19.40 6.77 -3.81
CA GLY A 93 -19.34 8.11 -3.23
C GLY A 93 -19.22 8.10 -1.70
N ALA A 94 -19.47 9.25 -1.07
CA ALA A 94 -19.34 9.43 0.37
C ALA A 94 -20.65 9.07 1.11
N ASP A 95 -21.06 7.81 1.05
CA ASP A 95 -22.12 7.33 1.94
C ASP A 95 -21.63 7.25 3.41
N PRO A 96 -22.51 7.21 4.42
CA PRO A 96 -22.11 7.25 5.82
C PRO A 96 -21.21 6.08 6.26
N GLN A 97 -21.43 4.89 5.70
CA GLN A 97 -20.65 3.70 6.06
C GLN A 97 -19.25 3.76 5.42
N THR A 98 -19.20 4.06 4.13
CA THR A 98 -17.96 4.29 3.38
C THR A 98 -17.14 5.42 4.00
N SER A 99 -17.79 6.51 4.44
CA SER A 99 -17.12 7.66 5.05
C SER A 99 -16.56 7.37 6.44
N GLY A 100 -17.29 6.60 7.27
CA GLY A 100 -16.83 6.17 8.58
C GLY A 100 -15.57 5.29 8.51
N ASP A 101 -15.60 4.28 7.65
CA ASP A 101 -14.45 3.40 7.42
C ASP A 101 -13.24 4.17 6.89
N ILE A 102 -13.43 5.11 5.96
CA ILE A 102 -12.33 5.92 5.40
C ILE A 102 -11.69 6.83 6.44
N PHE A 103 -12.49 7.41 7.34
CA PHE A 103 -11.98 8.29 8.39
C PHE A 103 -11.10 7.50 9.36
N GLU A 104 -11.63 6.42 9.95
CA GLU A 104 -10.89 5.52 10.85
C GLU A 104 -9.60 5.03 10.20
N LEU A 105 -9.70 4.49 8.98
CA LEU A 105 -8.55 3.94 8.28
C LEU A 105 -7.52 5.02 7.92
N THR A 106 -7.95 6.26 7.65
CA THR A 106 -7.04 7.37 7.38
C THR A 106 -6.30 7.80 8.62
N GLU A 107 -6.96 7.89 9.77
CA GLU A 107 -6.31 8.20 11.05
C GLU A 107 -5.29 7.13 11.43
N VAL A 108 -5.70 5.85 11.39
CA VAL A 108 -4.80 4.72 11.67
C VAL A 108 -3.58 4.73 10.73
N THR A 109 -3.80 4.99 9.44
CA THR A 109 -2.73 5.10 8.45
C THR A 109 -1.78 6.27 8.76
N LEU A 110 -2.32 7.39 9.27
CA LEU A 110 -1.51 8.54 9.67
C LEU A 110 -0.68 8.21 10.92
N PHE A 111 -1.25 7.51 11.90
CA PHE A 111 -0.51 7.09 13.09
C PHE A 111 0.62 6.11 12.78
N LEU A 112 0.46 5.24 11.77
CA LEU A 112 1.53 4.35 11.29
C LEU A 112 2.74 5.13 10.72
N ALA A 113 2.56 6.37 10.27
CA ALA A 113 3.66 7.18 9.78
C ALA A 113 4.69 7.51 10.87
N ALA A 114 4.26 7.69 12.11
CA ALA A 114 5.15 8.06 13.20
C ALA A 114 6.20 6.97 13.52
N PRO A 115 5.84 5.70 13.81
CA PRO A 115 6.83 4.66 14.05
C PRO A 115 7.66 4.35 12.79
N ALA A 116 7.12 4.52 11.58
CA ALA A 116 7.89 4.41 10.35
C ALA A 116 8.99 5.49 10.24
N LEU A 117 8.68 6.74 10.55
CA LEU A 117 9.68 7.82 10.59
C LEU A 117 10.70 7.61 11.71
N MET A 118 10.25 7.14 12.88
CA MET A 118 11.14 6.80 13.99
C MET A 118 12.14 5.70 13.60
N GLN A 119 11.66 4.66 12.91
CA GLN A 119 12.51 3.60 12.39
C GLN A 119 13.53 4.14 11.37
N GLU A 120 13.11 5.01 10.45
CA GLU A 120 13.97 5.62 9.43
C GLU A 120 15.12 6.42 10.05
N ILE A 121 14.86 7.17 11.14
CA ILE A 121 15.90 7.94 11.84
C ILE A 121 16.66 7.13 12.90
N GLY A 122 16.43 5.81 12.99
CA GLY A 122 17.17 4.90 13.86
C GLY A 122 16.72 4.84 15.33
N LEU A 123 15.50 5.27 15.66
CA LEU A 123 14.95 5.12 17.00
C LEU A 123 14.52 3.68 17.28
N SER A 124 14.83 3.20 18.50
CA SER A 124 14.55 1.82 18.90
C SER A 124 13.05 1.50 18.93
N GLY A 125 12.73 0.21 18.83
CA GLY A 125 11.35 -0.25 18.97
C GLY A 125 10.73 0.10 20.33
N GLU A 126 11.52 0.25 21.39
CA GLU A 126 11.03 0.66 22.70
C GLU A 126 10.53 2.11 22.69
N VAL A 127 11.28 3.01 22.03
CA VAL A 127 10.87 4.42 21.85
C VAL A 127 9.60 4.50 20.99
N GLN A 128 9.51 3.68 19.95
CA GLN A 128 8.30 3.58 19.12
C GLN A 128 7.09 3.14 19.96
N LEU A 129 7.24 2.12 20.80
CA LEU A 129 6.19 1.63 21.70
C LEU A 129 5.82 2.63 22.78
N GLU A 130 6.79 3.37 23.33
CA GLU A 130 6.53 4.43 24.31
C GLU A 130 5.69 5.56 23.72
N ALA A 131 5.98 5.95 22.47
CA ALA A 131 5.24 7.00 21.78
C ALA A 131 3.76 6.65 21.55
N LEU A 132 3.42 5.36 21.45
CA LEU A 132 2.04 4.90 21.30
C LEU A 132 1.25 4.82 22.61
N ARG A 133 1.90 4.97 23.76
CA ARG A 133 1.27 4.89 25.09
C ARG A 133 0.86 6.25 25.65
N ARG A 134 1.22 7.34 24.97
CA ARG A 134 0.99 8.72 25.41
C ARG A 134 -0.07 9.39 24.54
#